data_AF-A0A6P0Z8U2-F1
#
_entry.id   AF-A0A6P0Z8U2-F1
#
_cell.length_a   1.000
_cell.length_b   1.000
_cell.length_c   1.000
_cell.angle_alpha   90.00
_cell.angle_beta   90.00
_cell.angle_gamma   90.00
#
_symmetry.space_group_name_H-M   'P 1'
#
loop_
_entity.id
_entity.type
_entity.pdbx_description
1 polymer ?
#
loop_
_entity_poly.entity_id
_entity_poly.type
_entity_poly.pdbx_seq_one_letter_code
_entity_poly.pdbx_strand_id
1 'polypeptide(L)'
;MLNIERVLKDDRLMRAMTGMHLKAFNALKPAFAQSLEEAPVPRRSKAPRQRTQGAGRKPTLSTVEHKLFYILVYFKCYPTFDLAGLIFDMDRSCKITPTSAPDSHLTSAGDSHQLRQVIHI
;
A
#
# COMPACT_ATOMS: atom_id res chain seq x y z
N MET A 1 -1.88 10.81 -14.38
CA MET A 1 -1.64 9.77 -13.36
C MET A 1 -0.58 8.80 -13.84
N LEU A 2 0.44 8.55 -13.01
CA LEU A 2 1.40 7.49 -13.26
C LEU A 2 0.72 6.11 -13.11
N ASN A 3 0.82 5.26 -14.14
CA ASN A 3 0.32 3.88 -14.06
C ASN A 3 1.40 2.96 -13.48
N ILE A 4 1.31 2.66 -12.19
CA ILE A 4 2.31 1.86 -11.46
C ILE A 4 2.34 0.41 -11.97
N GLU A 5 1.19 -0.18 -12.30
CA GLU A 5 1.10 -1.55 -12.82
C GLU A 5 1.85 -1.71 -14.14
N ARG A 6 1.80 -0.70 -15.01
CA ARG A 6 2.57 -0.69 -16.26
C ARG A 6 4.07 -0.65 -16.00
N VAL A 7 4.50 0.10 -14.99
CA VAL A 7 5.91 0.19 -14.62
C VAL A 7 6.39 -1.14 -14.03
N LEU A 8 5.61 -1.78 -13.15
CA LEU A 8 5.95 -3.08 -12.54
C LEU A 8 6.05 -4.24 -13.55
N LYS A 9 5.54 -4.09 -14.78
CA LYS A 9 5.66 -5.09 -15.85
C LYS A 9 6.88 -4.91 -16.74
N ASP A 10 7.54 -3.74 -16.69
CA ASP A 10 8.64 -3.39 -17.58
C ASP A 10 9.91 -3.07 -16.78
N ASP A 11 10.90 -3.95 -16.91
CA ASP A 11 12.20 -3.84 -16.23
C ASP A 11 12.97 -2.55 -16.61
N ARG A 12 12.83 -2.07 -17.86
CA ARG A 12 13.45 -0.84 -18.31
C ARG A 12 12.83 0.36 -17.60
N LEU A 13 11.50 0.40 -17.49
CA LEU A 13 10.79 1.46 -16.81
C LEU A 13 11.03 1.43 -15.30
N MET A 14 11.04 0.25 -14.67
CA MET A 14 11.39 0.09 -13.26
C MET A 14 12.76 0.70 -12.96
N ARG A 15 13.76 0.36 -13.76
CA ARG A 15 15.14 0.85 -13.56
C ARG A 15 15.26 2.34 -13.86
N ALA A 16 14.54 2.87 -14.84
CA ALA A 16 14.49 4.30 -15.11
C ALA A 16 13.87 5.08 -13.93
N MET A 17 12.77 4.60 -13.36
CA MET A 17 12.00 5.31 -12.33
C MET A 17 12.57 5.15 -10.91
N THR A 18 13.03 3.96 -10.56
CA THR A 18 13.48 3.62 -9.19
C THR A 18 14.98 3.37 -9.09
N GLY A 19 15.65 3.12 -10.22
CA GLY A 19 17.06 2.71 -10.23
C GLY A 19 17.29 1.21 -9.97
N MET A 20 16.22 0.43 -9.75
CA MET A 20 16.31 -0.98 -9.39
C MET A 20 15.62 -1.88 -10.43
N HIS A 21 16.10 -3.13 -10.55
CA HIS A 21 15.47 -4.17 -11.36
C HIS A 21 14.24 -4.77 -10.65
N LEU A 22 13.28 -5.29 -11.43
CA LEU A 22 12.06 -5.92 -10.91
C LEU A 22 12.36 -7.09 -9.97
N LYS A 23 13.39 -7.90 -10.27
CA LYS A 23 13.82 -9.01 -9.40
C LYS A 23 14.24 -8.53 -8.00
N ALA A 24 15.04 -7.47 -7.95
CA ALA A 24 15.49 -6.90 -6.68
C ALA A 24 14.34 -6.21 -5.93
N PHE A 25 13.40 -5.59 -6.65
CA PHE A 25 12.17 -5.06 -6.06
C PHE A 25 11.33 -6.14 -5.39
N ASN A 26 11.10 -7.27 -6.09
CA ASN A 26 10.33 -8.39 -5.56
C ASN A 26 11.01 -9.06 -4.36
N ALA A 27 12.34 -9.11 -4.35
CA ALA A 27 13.12 -9.59 -3.20
C ALA A 27 13.04 -8.66 -1.99
N LEU A 28 12.93 -7.33 -2.21
CA LEU A 28 12.82 -6.33 -1.15
C LEU A 28 11.41 -6.22 -0.56
N LYS A 29 10.38 -6.51 -1.36
CA LYS A 29 8.97 -6.44 -0.95
C LYS A 29 8.64 -7.09 0.40
N PRO A 30 9.02 -8.36 0.69
CA PRO A 30 8.67 -9.00 1.96
C PRO A 30 9.31 -8.30 3.17
N ALA A 31 10.59 -7.92 3.08
CA ALA A 31 11.27 -7.21 4.16
C ALA A 31 10.65 -5.84 4.43
N PHE A 32 10.23 -5.14 3.37
CA PHE A 32 9.52 -3.87 3.50
C PHE A 32 8.11 -4.03 4.09
N ALA A 33 7.38 -5.08 3.71
CA ALA A 33 6.06 -5.38 4.28
C ALA A 33 6.15 -5.58 5.80
N GLN A 34 7.10 -6.39 6.24
CA GLN A 34 7.37 -6.62 7.66
C GLN A 34 7.72 -5.32 8.38
N SER A 35 8.63 -4.52 7.82
CA SER A 35 9.03 -3.24 8.40
C SER A 35 7.86 -2.25 8.51
N LEU A 36 6.90 -2.30 7.57
CA LEU A 36 5.72 -1.44 7.57
C LEU A 36 4.70 -1.87 8.63
N GLU A 37 4.59 -3.16 8.92
CA GLU A 37 3.74 -3.71 9.98
C GLU A 37 4.31 -3.40 11.37
N GLU A 38 5.62 -3.50 11.53
CA GLU A 38 6.34 -3.21 12.77
C GLU A 38 6.47 -1.70 13.04
N ALA A 39 6.26 -0.85 12.02
CA ALA A 39 6.42 0.59 12.13
C ALA A 39 5.44 1.19 13.16
N PRO A 40 5.93 1.82 14.24
CA PRO A 40 5.07 2.43 15.23
C PRO A 40 4.28 3.57 14.60
N VAL A 41 2.95 3.53 14.70
CA VAL A 41 2.10 4.60 14.19
C VAL A 41 2.35 5.87 15.02
N PRO A 42 2.89 6.95 14.43
CA PRO A 42 3.20 8.14 15.18
C PRO A 42 1.91 8.75 15.73
N ARG A 43 1.78 8.77 17.06
CA ARG A 43 0.67 9.44 17.74
C ARG A 43 0.90 10.94 17.63
N ARG A 44 0.17 11.60 16.72
CA ARG A 44 0.22 13.06 16.54
C ARG A 44 -0.29 13.84 17.75
N SER A 45 -1.02 13.21 18.67
CA SER A 45 -1.56 13.82 19.88
C SER A 45 -1.53 12.85 21.06
N LYS A 46 -1.22 13.37 22.26
CA LYS A 46 -1.37 12.63 23.54
C LYS A 46 -2.84 12.38 23.92
N ALA A 47 -3.76 13.16 23.35
CA ALA A 47 -5.19 13.01 23.59
C ALA A 47 -5.74 11.69 22.99
N PRO A 48 -6.68 11.01 23.68
CA PRO A 48 -7.31 9.81 23.17
C PRO A 48 -8.02 10.10 21.84
N ARG A 49 -7.78 9.24 20.86
CA ARG A 49 -8.28 9.40 19.49
C ARG A 49 -9.76 9.00 19.44
N GLN A 50 -10.63 9.93 19.01
CA GLN A 50 -12.08 9.69 18.91
C GLN A 50 -12.52 8.84 17.70
N ARG A 51 -11.62 8.57 16.74
CA ARG A 51 -11.91 7.78 15.53
C ARG A 51 -10.96 6.59 15.43
N THR A 52 -11.39 5.46 14.89
CA THR A 52 -10.49 4.32 14.59
C THR A 52 -9.34 4.74 13.69
N GLN A 53 -8.17 4.09 13.82
CA GLN A 53 -7.06 4.24 12.88
C GLN A 53 -7.54 3.99 11.45
N GLY A 54 -7.13 4.82 10.49
CA GLY A 54 -7.57 4.69 9.09
C GLY A 54 -8.96 5.23 8.73
N ALA A 55 -9.78 5.75 9.66
CA ALA A 55 -11.13 6.28 9.37
C ALA A 55 -11.19 7.61 8.57
N GLY A 56 -10.15 7.91 7.77
CA GLY A 56 -10.10 9.05 6.85
C GLY A 56 -10.34 8.62 5.41
N ARG A 57 -10.03 9.51 4.45
CA ARG A 57 -10.05 9.16 3.01
C ARG A 57 -9.13 7.96 2.76
N LYS A 58 -9.62 6.99 1.97
CA LYS A 58 -8.83 5.82 1.58
C LYS A 58 -7.52 6.27 0.94
N PRO A 59 -6.37 5.69 1.33
CA PRO A 59 -5.08 6.08 0.78
C PRO A 59 -5.02 5.75 -0.71
N THR A 60 -4.54 6.69 -1.53
CA THR A 60 -4.29 6.46 -2.97
C THR A 60 -3.23 5.37 -3.19
N LEU A 61 -2.29 5.22 -2.25
CA LEU A 61 -1.29 4.16 -2.20
C LEU A 61 -1.76 3.05 -1.22
N SER A 62 -2.69 2.20 -1.67
CA SER A 62 -3.27 1.13 -0.85
C SER A 62 -2.34 -0.07 -0.67
N THR A 63 -1.60 -0.46 -1.72
CA THR A 63 -0.76 -1.66 -1.72
C THR A 63 0.65 -1.40 -1.18
N VAL A 64 1.26 -2.44 -0.62
CA VAL A 64 2.67 -2.40 -0.16
C VAL A 64 3.61 -2.06 -1.32
N GLU A 65 3.31 -2.57 -2.52
CA GLU A 65 4.09 -2.32 -3.74
C GLU A 65 4.09 -0.84 -4.14
N HIS A 66 2.92 -0.20 -4.10
CA HIS A 66 2.80 1.22 -4.43
C HIS A 66 3.56 2.10 -3.41
N LYS A 67 3.54 1.74 -2.13
CA LYS A 67 4.29 2.44 -1.08
C LYS A 67 5.80 2.28 -1.25
N LEU A 68 6.26 1.06 -1.51
CA LEU A 68 7.68 0.79 -1.77
C LEU A 68 8.16 1.54 -3.02
N PHE A 69 7.38 1.49 -4.11
CA PHE A 69 7.69 2.20 -5.34
C PHE A 69 7.79 3.71 -5.12
N TYR A 70 6.83 4.31 -4.39
CA TYR A 70 6.85 5.72 -4.02
C TYR A 70 8.14 6.10 -3.29
N ILE A 71 8.53 5.31 -2.28
CA ILE A 71 9.75 5.56 -1.50
C ILE A 71 11.00 5.50 -2.39
N LEU A 72 11.10 4.52 -3.28
CA LEU A 72 12.25 4.40 -4.19
C LEU A 72 12.34 5.55 -5.19
N VAL A 73 11.21 5.97 -5.77
CA VAL A 73 11.16 7.17 -6.62
C VAL A 73 11.56 8.40 -5.83
N TYR A 74 11.15 8.49 -4.56
CA TYR A 74 11.53 9.58 -3.67
C TYR A 74 13.04 9.61 -3.43
N PHE A 75 13.66 8.46 -3.16
CA PHE A 75 15.11 8.37 -3.01
C PHE A 75 15.88 8.72 -4.29
N LYS A 76 15.35 8.35 -5.46
CA LYS A 76 16.04 8.59 -6.74
C LYS A 76 15.93 10.03 -7.23
N CYS A 77 14.73 10.60 -7.21
CA CYS A 77 14.45 11.89 -7.84
C CYS A 77 14.30 13.04 -6.85
N TYR A 78 14.21 12.73 -5.55
CA TYR A 78 13.94 13.69 -4.47
C TYR A 78 12.85 14.73 -4.84
N PRO A 79 11.71 14.30 -5.40
CA PRO A 79 10.69 15.22 -5.86
C PRO A 79 10.10 15.99 -4.68
N THR A 80 9.75 17.25 -4.91
CA THR A 80 9.01 18.05 -3.93
C THR A 80 7.65 17.41 -3.64
N PHE A 81 7.07 17.71 -2.48
CA PHE A 81 5.78 17.13 -2.07
C PHE A 81 4.67 17.36 -3.10
N ASP A 82 4.57 18.57 -3.66
CA ASP A 82 3.57 18.91 -4.65
C ASP A 82 3.81 18.18 -6.00
N LEU A 83 5.08 18.00 -6.39
CA LEU A 83 5.43 17.25 -7.61
C LEU A 83 5.15 15.75 -7.44
N ALA A 84 5.47 15.19 -6.27
CA ALA A 84 5.12 13.82 -5.93
C ALA A 84 3.60 13.65 -5.90
N GLY A 85 2.86 14.62 -5.35
CA GLY A 85 1.41 14.69 -5.38
C GLY A 85 0.85 14.68 -6.80
N LEU A 86 1.44 15.46 -7.71
CA LEU A 86 1.03 15.50 -9.12
C LEU A 86 1.29 14.18 -9.87
N ILE A 87 2.44 13.54 -9.62
CA ILE A 87 2.84 12.29 -10.30
C ILE A 87 1.97 11.12 -9.84
N PHE A 88 1.76 11.00 -8.52
CA PHE A 88 1.05 9.91 -7.88
C PHE A 88 -0.44 10.19 -7.65
N ASP A 89 -0.92 11.36 -8.07
CA ASP A 89 -2.30 11.82 -7.85
C ASP A 89 -2.69 11.75 -6.36
N MET A 90 -1.77 12.20 -5.51
CA MET A 90 -1.97 12.33 -4.07
C MET A 90 -2.34 13.77 -3.74
N ASP A 91 -3.53 13.93 -3.15
CA ASP A 91 -3.93 15.19 -2.52
C ASP A 91 -3.12 15.41 -1.22
N ARG A 92 -2.90 16.66 -0.80
CA ARG A 92 -2.12 17.01 0.42
C ARG A 92 -2.67 16.35 1.68
N SER A 93 -3.93 15.92 1.65
CA SER A 93 -4.62 15.24 2.73
C SER A 93 -4.40 13.72 2.77
N CYS A 94 -3.78 13.12 1.75
CA CYS A 94 -3.53 11.68 1.66
C CYS A 94 -2.37 11.26 2.57
N LYS A 95 -2.62 10.32 3.50
CA LYS A 95 -1.61 9.77 4.40
C LYS A 95 -1.25 8.34 3.99
N ILE A 96 0.05 8.04 3.97
CA ILE A 96 0.54 6.67 3.85
C ILE A 96 0.34 6.00 5.22
N THR A 97 -0.75 5.25 5.38
CA THR A 97 -1.00 4.44 6.59
C THR A 97 -0.63 2.99 6.33
N PRO A 98 -0.10 2.23 7.33
CA PRO A 98 -0.04 0.77 7.24
C PRO A 98 -1.45 0.26 6.93
N THR A 99 -1.59 -0.59 5.92
CA THR A 99 -2.89 -1.08 5.47
C THR A 99 -3.39 -2.10 6.49
N SER A 100 -4.25 -1.68 7.42
CA SER A 100 -4.91 -2.58 8.37
C SER A 100 -6.19 -3.14 7.76
N ALA A 101 -6.07 -3.98 6.72
CA ALA A 101 -7.07 -4.97 6.31
C ALA A 101 -6.53 -5.76 5.09
N PRO A 102 -6.65 -7.10 5.08
CA PRO A 102 -6.41 -7.88 3.87
C PRO A 102 -7.48 -7.54 2.85
N ASP A 103 -7.07 -7.30 1.61
CA ASP A 103 -7.98 -7.13 0.47
C ASP A 103 -8.84 -8.38 0.31
N SER A 104 -10.12 -8.29 0.68
CA SER A 104 -11.14 -9.28 0.36
C SER A 104 -11.49 -9.18 -1.13
N HIS A 105 -10.58 -9.61 -2.00
CA HIS A 105 -10.90 -10.07 -3.34
C HIS A 105 -11.05 -11.59 -3.29
N LEU A 106 -12.26 -12.04 -2.99
CA LEU A 106 -12.91 -13.28 -3.45
C LEU A 106 -14.10 -13.57 -2.53
N THR A 107 -15.29 -13.61 -3.13
CA THR A 107 -16.44 -14.47 -2.83
C THR A 107 -17.75 -13.66 -2.82
N SER A 108 -18.36 -13.51 -3.99
CA SER A 108 -19.81 -13.40 -4.10
C SER A 108 -20.23 -13.87 -5.49
N ALA A 109 -20.72 -15.11 -5.59
CA ALA A 109 -21.85 -15.53 -6.41
C ALA A 109 -22.03 -17.06 -6.36
N GLY A 110 -23.19 -17.51 -5.84
CA GLY A 110 -23.70 -18.90 -5.87
C GLY A 110 -23.09 -19.81 -4.79
N ASP A 111 -23.80 -20.66 -4.08
CA ASP A 111 -25.19 -21.08 -4.16
C ASP A 111 -25.61 -21.68 -2.81
N SER A 112 -26.84 -21.36 -2.40
CA SER A 112 -27.87 -22.30 -1.95
C SER A 112 -27.46 -23.54 -1.11
N HIS A 113 -27.98 -23.55 0.13
CA HIS A 113 -28.50 -24.72 0.87
C HIS A 113 -27.55 -25.88 1.24
N GLN A 114 -27.76 -26.43 2.44
CA GLN A 114 -27.10 -27.60 3.08
C GLN A 114 -25.75 -27.28 3.75
N LEU A 115 -25.43 -27.63 4.99
CA LEU A 115 -26.03 -28.47 6.04
C LEU A 115 -25.39 -27.98 7.36
N ARG A 116 -26.17 -27.40 8.27
CA ARG A 116 -26.45 -28.01 9.59
C ARG A 116 -25.52 -29.17 10.01
N GLN A 117 -24.98 -29.00 11.21
CA GLN A 117 -24.53 -30.00 12.18
C GLN A 117 -23.07 -30.47 12.12
N VAL A 118 -22.60 -30.80 13.33
CA VAL A 118 -21.36 -31.49 13.72
C VAL A 118 -20.11 -30.57 13.61
N ILE A 119 -19.30 -30.31 14.64
CA ILE A 119 -18.85 -31.14 15.77
C ILE A 119 -18.53 -30.22 16.96
N HIS A 120 -19.16 -30.52 18.10
CA HIS A 120 -18.68 -30.25 19.45
C HIS A 120 -17.69 -31.37 19.79
N ILE A 121 -16.43 -31.06 20.11
CA ILE A 121 -15.59 -31.71 21.14
C ILE A 121 -14.64 -30.63 21.67
#